data_AF-A0A1H6KN85-F1
#
_entry.id   AF-A0A1H6KN85-F1
#
_cell.length_a   1.000
_cell.length_b   1.000
_cell.length_c   1.000
_cell.angle_alpha   90.00
_cell.angle_beta   90.00
_cell.angle_gamma   90.00
#
_symmetry.space_group_name_H-M   'P 1'
#
loop_
_entity.id
_entity.type
_entity.pdbx_description
1 polymer ?
#
loop_
_entity_poly.entity_id
_entity_poly.type
_entity_poly.pdbx_seq_one_letter_code
_entity_poly.pdbx_strand_id
1 'polypeptide(L)'
;MMILDRFARFGLGCGLSMAASACLLVSCGDSKSGKDGKKPETPAVAKDAAAAPKVPAPVEAPKPAEKAASQVFAERSVFELADLLRPYTQTPEIHESVRFLNEIAENYLDALKAKKNPTEEDVVLICRVGNKVGDLQAALQAIEKAESSYRDVLERTDALPQEKVETIRLRSGAMRGLGVLLFAKDDSKASLENFRACVDADRKALELLKPAEGEQQSPAYHAVAKDLMDSYKNVADMLVNADELEDARDMYQKAVDFALSLKNLSQQDEAALRIKLMHTISALGDLEDKCAQLEKAKNYWLEAATQCQTVYQMTTRPDLKSYVSQAFDKLKARILEAEKTLKGDKPEGEEGKSSDEMKVNDAPSSAA
;
A
#
# COMPACT_ATOMS: atom_id res chain seq x y z
N MET A 1 14.22 5.82 15.28
CA MET A 1 14.17 6.96 14.34
C MET A 1 14.64 6.58 12.92
N MET A 2 15.67 5.74 12.75
CA MET A 2 16.13 5.29 11.41
C MET A 2 15.17 4.33 10.66
N ILE A 3 14.40 3.50 11.37
CA ILE A 3 13.45 2.55 10.74
C ILE A 3 12.27 3.29 10.06
N LEU A 4 11.81 4.39 10.64
CA LEU A 4 10.69 5.20 10.11
C LEU A 4 11.03 5.87 8.78
N ASP A 5 12.25 6.38 8.62
CA ASP A 5 12.72 7.02 7.37
C ASP A 5 12.80 6.01 6.21
N ARG A 6 13.11 4.74 6.51
CA ARG A 6 13.18 3.68 5.49
C ARG A 6 11.82 3.15 5.08
N PHE A 7 10.86 3.06 6.00
CA PHE A 7 9.46 2.82 5.65
C PHE A 7 8.88 3.96 4.80
N ALA A 8 9.28 5.20 5.09
CA ALA A 8 8.93 6.33 4.24
C ALA A 8 9.51 6.14 2.83
N ARG A 9 10.71 5.59 2.63
CA ARG A 9 11.31 5.37 1.29
C ARG A 9 10.62 4.30 0.43
N PHE A 10 10.07 3.24 1.03
CA PHE A 10 9.18 2.30 0.31
C PHE A 10 7.74 2.83 0.14
N GLY A 11 7.36 3.77 1.01
CA GLY A 11 6.11 4.52 0.94
C GLY A 11 6.24 5.90 0.30
N LEU A 12 7.37 6.24 -0.35
CA LEU A 12 7.66 7.57 -0.90
C LEU A 12 7.12 7.68 -2.33
N GLY A 13 5.87 7.23 -2.47
CA GLY A 13 4.86 7.83 -3.35
C GLY A 13 3.65 8.39 -2.56
N CYS A 14 3.60 8.20 -1.24
CA CYS A 14 2.49 8.62 -0.37
C CYS A 14 2.99 9.56 0.74
N GLY A 15 3.37 10.78 0.34
CA GLY A 15 3.57 11.89 1.27
C GLY A 15 2.24 12.53 1.72
N LEU A 16 1.98 12.47 3.03
CA LEU A 16 1.31 13.45 3.91
C LEU A 16 0.03 14.20 3.46
N SER A 17 -1.01 14.02 4.31
CA SER A 17 -1.88 15.04 4.94
C SER A 17 -3.39 15.04 4.62
N MET A 18 -4.16 14.81 5.70
CA MET A 18 -5.51 15.30 6.06
C MET A 18 -6.67 15.22 5.05
N ALA A 19 -7.61 14.29 5.33
CA ALA A 19 -9.02 14.58 5.60
C ALA A 19 -9.78 13.27 5.87
N ALA A 20 -10.03 12.96 7.14
CA ALA A 20 -10.98 11.93 7.53
C ALA A 20 -12.40 12.48 7.38
N SER A 21 -13.22 11.85 6.52
CA SER A 21 -14.68 11.93 6.58
C SER A 21 -15.22 10.51 6.71
N ALA A 22 -15.24 10.00 7.94
CA ALA A 22 -15.99 8.81 8.29
C ALA A 22 -17.45 9.23 8.58
N CYS A 23 -18.27 9.30 7.54
CA CYS A 23 -19.73 9.33 7.70
C CYS A 23 -20.27 7.90 7.54
N LEU A 24 -20.36 7.15 8.63
CA LEU A 24 -21.27 6.01 8.77
C LEU A 24 -22.43 6.45 9.66
N LEU A 25 -23.42 7.12 9.07
CA LEU A 25 -24.75 7.19 9.67
C LEU A 25 -25.55 5.98 9.17
N VAL A 26 -25.62 4.97 10.03
CA VAL A 26 -26.73 4.01 10.03
C VAL A 26 -27.96 4.80 10.47
N SER A 27 -28.88 5.06 9.54
CA SER A 27 -30.25 5.42 9.90
C SER A 27 -31.16 4.30 9.43
N CYS A 28 -31.30 3.27 10.27
CA CYS A 28 -32.47 2.41 10.24
C CYS A 28 -33.69 3.27 10.55
N GLY A 29 -34.65 3.28 9.64
CA GLY A 29 -36.00 3.70 9.98
C GLY A 29 -36.60 2.69 10.95
N ASP A 30 -37.30 3.19 11.96
CA ASP A 30 -38.36 2.41 12.60
C ASP A 30 -39.54 3.31 12.93
N SER A 31 -40.70 2.71 12.81
CA SER A 31 -41.99 3.37 12.73
C SER A 31 -42.83 3.11 13.98
N LYS A 32 -43.42 4.20 14.50
CA LYS A 32 -44.62 4.29 15.39
C LYS A 32 -44.40 3.75 16.83
N SER A 33 -44.86 4.37 17.92
CA SER A 33 -46.07 5.14 18.19
C SER A 33 -45.99 5.74 19.60
N GLY A 34 -46.86 6.70 19.94
CA GLY A 34 -47.37 6.88 21.31
C GLY A 34 -46.90 8.10 22.09
N LYS A 35 -47.76 9.13 22.15
CA LYS A 35 -47.71 10.23 23.11
C LYS A 35 -48.16 9.75 24.50
N ASP A 36 -47.53 10.22 25.58
CA ASP A 36 -48.08 11.20 26.53
C ASP A 36 -47.25 11.25 27.83
N GLY A 37 -47.05 12.46 28.34
CA GLY A 37 -45.94 12.80 29.24
C GLY A 37 -46.18 12.79 30.75
N LYS A 38 -45.13 13.13 31.50
CA LYS A 38 -45.15 14.05 32.66
C LYS A 38 -43.75 14.37 33.18
N LYS A 39 -43.70 15.49 33.91
CA LYS A 39 -42.61 16.32 34.48
C LYS A 39 -41.47 15.61 35.27
N PRO A 40 -40.37 16.35 35.55
CA PRO A 40 -39.14 15.85 36.15
C PRO A 40 -39.08 16.08 37.67
N GLU A 41 -38.41 15.18 38.39
CA GLU A 41 -37.86 15.42 39.73
C GLU A 41 -36.51 14.71 39.89
N THR A 42 -35.48 15.49 40.20
CA THR A 42 -34.28 15.09 40.97
C THR A 42 -34.45 15.63 42.40
N PRO A 43 -33.65 15.26 43.43
CA PRO A 43 -32.43 14.43 43.44
C PRO A 43 -32.34 13.41 44.60
N ALA A 44 -31.38 12.49 44.56
CA ALA A 44 -30.74 11.97 45.77
C ALA A 44 -29.35 11.38 45.49
N VAL A 45 -28.38 11.89 46.23
CA VAL A 45 -26.98 11.46 46.29
C VAL A 45 -26.89 10.19 47.14
N ALA A 46 -26.15 9.19 46.67
CA ALA A 46 -25.54 8.17 47.53
C ALA A 46 -24.21 7.70 46.94
N LYS A 47 -23.15 7.87 47.75
CA LYS A 47 -21.83 7.25 47.60
C LYS A 47 -21.98 5.73 47.74
N ASP A 48 -21.23 4.95 46.96
CA ASP A 48 -20.15 4.11 47.51
C ASP A 48 -19.54 3.14 46.48
N ALA A 49 -18.26 2.86 46.74
CA ALA A 49 -17.49 1.66 46.43
C ALA A 49 -17.14 1.34 44.95
N ALA A 50 -15.87 1.59 44.64
CA ALA A 50 -15.15 0.98 43.53
C ALA A 50 -15.20 -0.55 43.59
N ALA A 51 -15.76 -1.16 42.55
CA ALA A 51 -15.62 -2.59 42.28
C ALA A 51 -14.64 -2.80 41.13
N ALA A 52 -13.62 -3.63 41.35
CA ALA A 52 -12.65 -4.04 40.35
C ALA A 52 -13.33 -4.68 39.12
N PRO A 53 -12.82 -4.47 37.89
CA PRO A 53 -13.42 -5.05 36.70
C PRO A 53 -13.26 -6.58 36.72
N LYS A 54 -14.39 -7.29 36.69
CA LYS A 54 -14.44 -8.74 36.47
C LYS A 54 -13.91 -9.06 35.07
N VAL A 55 -12.99 -10.02 35.00
CA VAL A 55 -12.51 -10.64 33.76
C VAL A 55 -13.70 -11.15 32.94
N PRO A 56 -13.83 -10.82 31.64
CA PRO A 56 -14.89 -11.37 30.80
C PRO A 56 -14.69 -12.88 30.59
N ALA A 57 -15.79 -13.64 30.65
CA ALA A 57 -15.82 -15.07 30.38
C ALA A 57 -15.42 -15.40 28.93
N PRO A 58 -15.01 -16.65 28.62
CA PRO A 58 -14.58 -17.06 27.29
C PRO A 58 -15.71 -16.82 26.26
N VAL A 59 -15.40 -16.11 25.18
CA VAL A 59 -16.36 -15.79 24.12
C VAL A 59 -16.77 -17.08 23.39
N GLU A 60 -18.07 -17.37 23.42
CA GLU A 60 -18.70 -18.49 22.74
C GLU A 60 -18.59 -18.33 21.21
N ALA A 61 -18.48 -19.44 20.47
CA ALA A 61 -18.27 -19.40 19.02
C ALA A 61 -19.39 -18.63 18.27
N PRO A 62 -19.05 -17.79 17.28
CA PRO A 62 -19.99 -16.89 16.62
C PRO A 62 -21.06 -17.63 15.82
N LYS A 63 -22.28 -17.08 15.81
CA LYS A 63 -23.45 -17.72 15.20
C LYS A 63 -23.41 -17.63 13.66
N PRO A 64 -24.17 -18.47 12.92
CA PRO A 64 -24.12 -18.53 11.45
C PRO A 64 -24.39 -17.20 10.72
N ALA A 65 -25.16 -16.29 11.30
CA ALA A 65 -25.40 -14.95 10.73
C ALA A 65 -24.19 -14.00 10.93
N GLU A 66 -23.44 -14.13 12.01
CA GLU A 66 -22.15 -13.45 12.21
C GLU A 66 -21.06 -14.04 11.30
N LYS A 67 -21.17 -15.32 10.93
CA LYS A 67 -20.31 -15.97 9.93
C LYS A 67 -20.46 -15.33 8.54
N ALA A 68 -21.68 -14.95 8.17
CA ALA A 68 -21.95 -14.21 6.93
C ALA A 68 -21.46 -12.76 6.99
N ALA A 69 -21.64 -12.07 8.13
CA ALA A 69 -21.15 -10.70 8.31
C ALA A 69 -19.61 -10.62 8.37
N SER A 70 -18.96 -11.58 9.03
CA SER A 70 -17.48 -11.72 9.06
C SER A 70 -16.91 -12.19 7.72
N GLN A 71 -17.61 -13.03 6.96
CA GLN A 71 -17.27 -13.32 5.56
C GLN A 71 -17.38 -12.07 4.67
N VAL A 72 -18.44 -11.28 4.80
CA VAL A 72 -18.61 -10.02 4.05
C VAL A 72 -17.59 -8.95 4.46
N PHE A 73 -17.21 -8.89 5.74
CA PHE A 73 -16.17 -7.98 6.23
C PHE A 73 -14.76 -8.41 5.80
N ALA A 74 -14.50 -9.73 5.79
CA ALA A 74 -13.29 -10.33 5.24
C ALA A 74 -13.20 -10.12 3.72
N GLU A 75 -14.31 -10.21 2.99
CA GLU A 75 -14.38 -10.11 1.52
C GLU A 75 -14.27 -8.69 0.97
N ARG A 76 -14.63 -7.64 1.73
CA ARG A 76 -14.82 -6.30 1.14
C ARG A 76 -14.04 -5.14 1.76
N SER A 77 -13.53 -5.27 2.98
CA SER A 77 -12.87 -4.16 3.70
C SER A 77 -11.37 -4.36 3.86
N VAL A 78 -10.94 -5.59 4.13
CA VAL A 78 -9.54 -5.92 4.49
C VAL A 78 -8.61 -5.97 3.26
N PHE A 79 -9.16 -6.11 2.05
CA PHE A 79 -8.40 -6.42 0.84
C PHE A 79 -7.55 -5.27 0.27
N GLU A 80 -7.88 -3.99 0.54
CA GLU A 80 -7.12 -2.83 0.04
C GLU A 80 -6.60 -1.89 1.14
N LEU A 81 -7.03 -2.09 2.40
CA LEU A 81 -6.76 -1.14 3.49
C LEU A 81 -5.30 -1.15 3.95
N ALA A 82 -4.61 -2.29 3.98
CA ALA A 82 -3.31 -2.33 4.64
C ALA A 82 -2.18 -1.60 3.88
N ASP A 83 -2.18 -1.64 2.55
CA ASP A 83 -1.26 -0.83 1.73
C ASP A 83 -1.64 0.66 1.75
N LEU A 84 -2.94 0.96 1.85
CA LEU A 84 -3.45 2.32 1.95
C LEU A 84 -3.17 2.96 3.33
N LEU A 85 -3.20 2.18 4.42
CA LEU A 85 -3.15 2.67 5.80
C LEU A 85 -1.72 2.85 6.35
N ARG A 86 -0.70 2.27 5.71
CA ARG A 86 0.71 2.34 6.14
C ARG A 86 1.22 3.78 6.38
N PRO A 87 0.87 4.80 5.58
CA PRO A 87 1.27 6.19 5.85
C PRO A 87 0.43 6.88 6.93
N TYR A 88 -0.76 6.35 7.26
CA TYR A 88 -1.77 7.01 8.08
C TYR A 88 -1.81 6.52 9.52
N THR A 89 -1.07 5.47 9.89
CA THR A 89 -0.94 5.04 11.30
C THR A 89 -0.22 6.06 12.19
N GLN A 90 0.17 7.21 11.65
CA GLN A 90 0.68 8.36 12.40
C GLN A 90 -0.43 9.24 13.01
N THR A 91 -1.68 9.12 12.55
CA THR A 91 -2.82 9.77 13.23
C THR A 91 -3.42 8.82 14.27
N PRO A 92 -3.66 9.26 15.52
CA PRO A 92 -4.14 8.39 16.60
C PRO A 92 -5.41 7.61 16.26
N GLU A 93 -6.36 8.22 15.55
CA GLU A 93 -7.64 7.62 15.21
C GLU A 93 -7.51 6.49 14.17
N ILE A 94 -6.61 6.67 13.21
CA ILE A 94 -6.35 5.66 12.18
C ILE A 94 -5.50 4.53 12.77
N HIS A 95 -4.50 4.86 13.60
CA HIS A 95 -3.74 3.88 14.36
C HIS A 95 -4.65 2.97 15.20
N GLU A 96 -5.60 3.55 15.92
CA GLU A 96 -6.54 2.79 16.75
C GLU A 96 -7.46 1.90 15.91
N SER A 97 -7.93 2.40 14.75
CA SER A 97 -8.73 1.61 13.83
C SER A 97 -7.95 0.41 13.26
N VAL A 98 -6.69 0.62 12.89
CA VAL A 98 -5.81 -0.47 12.40
C VAL A 98 -5.54 -1.48 13.51
N ARG A 99 -5.32 -1.02 14.74
CA ARG A 99 -5.13 -1.88 15.92
C ARG A 99 -6.36 -2.75 16.18
N PHE A 100 -7.56 -2.15 16.16
CA PHE A 100 -8.81 -2.88 16.33
C PHE A 100 -9.03 -3.93 15.24
N LEU A 101 -8.76 -3.59 13.97
CA LEU A 101 -8.83 -4.54 12.87
C LEU A 101 -7.83 -5.68 13.02
N ASN A 102 -6.61 -5.38 13.48
CA ASN A 102 -5.59 -6.39 13.74
C ASN A 102 -6.02 -7.35 14.85
N GLU A 103 -6.56 -6.85 15.96
CA GLU A 103 -7.06 -7.69 17.06
C GLU A 103 -8.17 -8.65 16.60
N ILE A 104 -9.11 -8.17 15.77
CA ILE A 104 -10.16 -9.03 15.18
C ILE A 104 -9.54 -10.09 14.27
N ALA A 105 -8.64 -9.70 13.39
CA ALA A 105 -8.02 -10.60 12.42
C ALA A 105 -7.14 -11.66 13.10
N GLU A 106 -6.38 -11.30 14.13
CA GLU A 106 -5.58 -12.21 14.95
C GLU A 106 -6.47 -13.24 15.65
N ASN A 107 -7.52 -12.80 16.34
CA ASN A 107 -8.46 -13.72 17.01
C ASN A 107 -9.12 -14.70 16.04
N TYR A 108 -9.48 -14.22 14.84
CA TYR A 108 -10.04 -15.08 13.80
C TYR A 108 -9.00 -16.07 13.26
N LEU A 109 -7.77 -15.62 13.03
CA LEU A 109 -6.66 -16.48 12.60
C LEU A 109 -6.38 -17.59 13.62
N ASP A 110 -6.36 -17.25 14.91
CA ASP A 110 -6.17 -18.21 15.99
C ASP A 110 -7.29 -19.25 16.04
N ALA A 111 -8.54 -18.80 15.89
CA ALA A 111 -9.69 -19.71 15.81
C ALA A 111 -9.62 -20.66 14.61
N LEU A 112 -9.13 -20.19 13.46
CA LEU A 112 -8.90 -21.04 12.29
C LEU A 112 -7.77 -22.06 12.53
N LYS A 113 -6.66 -21.61 13.14
CA LYS A 113 -5.51 -22.48 13.48
C LYS A 113 -5.85 -23.53 14.54
N ALA A 114 -6.80 -23.26 15.41
CA ALA A 114 -7.25 -24.18 16.46
C ALA A 114 -8.11 -25.34 15.95
N LYS A 115 -8.54 -25.33 14.67
CA LYS A 115 -9.33 -26.41 14.09
C LYS A 115 -8.53 -27.72 14.08
N LYS A 116 -9.13 -28.80 14.61
CA LYS A 116 -8.58 -30.15 14.50
C LYS A 116 -8.78 -30.65 13.06
N ASN A 117 -7.72 -31.13 12.43
CA ASN A 117 -7.71 -31.64 11.05
C ASN A 117 -8.21 -30.61 10.01
N PRO A 118 -7.46 -29.51 9.79
CA PRO A 118 -7.85 -28.50 8.81
C PRO A 118 -7.89 -29.09 7.40
N THR A 119 -8.93 -28.72 6.63
CA THR A 119 -9.01 -29.02 5.20
C THR A 119 -8.03 -28.15 4.39
N GLU A 120 -7.83 -28.47 3.11
CA GLU A 120 -7.04 -27.61 2.21
C GLU A 120 -7.61 -26.18 2.15
N GLU A 121 -8.94 -26.05 2.08
CA GLU A 121 -9.63 -24.74 2.07
C GLU A 121 -9.42 -23.99 3.39
N ASP A 122 -9.39 -24.69 4.52
CA ASP A 122 -9.05 -24.07 5.81
C ASP A 122 -7.61 -23.53 5.80
N VAL A 123 -6.65 -24.29 5.24
CA VAL A 123 -5.25 -23.85 5.14
C VAL A 123 -5.13 -22.64 4.22
N VAL A 124 -5.82 -22.63 3.06
CA VAL A 124 -5.89 -21.47 2.16
C VAL A 124 -6.45 -20.25 2.88
N LEU A 125 -7.52 -20.42 3.67
CA LEU A 125 -8.12 -19.33 4.43
C LEU A 125 -7.20 -18.82 5.55
N ILE A 126 -6.52 -19.72 6.27
CA ILE A 126 -5.49 -19.37 7.26
C ILE A 126 -4.39 -18.55 6.59
N CYS A 127 -3.91 -18.95 5.42
CA CYS A 127 -2.87 -18.23 4.69
C CYS A 127 -3.34 -16.83 4.25
N ARG A 128 -4.57 -16.73 3.74
CA ARG A 128 -5.15 -15.46 3.30
C ARG A 128 -5.28 -14.47 4.45
N VAL A 129 -5.83 -14.92 5.59
CA VAL A 129 -5.96 -14.10 6.79
C VAL A 129 -4.58 -13.80 7.38
N GLY A 130 -3.65 -14.76 7.38
CA GLY A 130 -2.28 -14.60 7.85
C GLY A 130 -1.51 -13.51 7.11
N ASN A 131 -1.62 -13.45 5.77
CA ASN A 131 -1.04 -12.35 4.99
C ASN A 131 -1.59 -11.00 5.44
N LYS A 132 -2.91 -10.91 5.71
CA LYS A 132 -3.54 -9.65 6.14
C LYS A 132 -3.19 -9.25 7.56
N VAL A 133 -3.09 -10.21 8.47
CA VAL A 133 -2.55 -9.98 9.82
C VAL A 133 -1.11 -9.46 9.71
N GLY A 134 -0.29 -10.06 8.84
CA GLY A 134 1.05 -9.55 8.54
C GLY A 134 1.05 -8.10 8.05
N ASP A 135 0.18 -7.76 7.08
CA ASP A 135 0.08 -6.40 6.54
C ASP A 135 -0.33 -5.38 7.61
N LEU A 136 -1.29 -5.74 8.48
CA LEU A 136 -1.77 -4.89 9.58
C LEU A 136 -0.69 -4.72 10.66
N GLN A 137 0.00 -5.79 11.05
CA GLN A 137 1.11 -5.74 11.99
C GLN A 137 2.26 -4.88 11.45
N ALA A 138 2.55 -4.97 10.15
CA ALA A 138 3.55 -4.12 9.50
C ALA A 138 3.14 -2.64 9.56
N ALA A 139 1.88 -2.31 9.30
CA ALA A 139 1.35 -0.95 9.41
C ALA A 139 1.41 -0.39 10.84
N LEU A 140 1.21 -1.25 11.85
CA LEU A 140 1.37 -0.95 13.28
C LEU A 140 2.83 -0.97 13.75
N GLN A 141 3.78 -1.19 12.84
CA GLN A 141 5.22 -1.31 13.15
C GLN A 141 5.56 -2.45 14.13
N ALA A 142 4.69 -3.45 14.24
CA ALA A 142 4.95 -4.69 14.95
C ALA A 142 5.74 -5.66 14.05
N ILE A 143 6.97 -5.26 13.70
CA ILE A 143 7.78 -5.86 12.63
C ILE A 143 8.03 -7.36 12.85
N GLU A 144 8.35 -7.77 14.06
CA GLU A 144 8.63 -9.17 14.40
C GLU A 144 7.37 -10.03 14.28
N LYS A 145 6.21 -9.49 14.67
CA LYS A 145 4.93 -10.18 14.50
C LYS A 145 4.58 -10.32 13.02
N ALA A 146 4.74 -9.25 12.25
CA ALA A 146 4.47 -9.24 10.81
C ALA A 146 5.34 -10.29 10.09
N GLU A 147 6.63 -10.33 10.40
CA GLU A 147 7.54 -11.33 9.85
C GLU A 147 7.10 -12.76 10.22
N SER A 148 6.74 -13.00 11.49
CA SER A 148 6.23 -14.31 11.92
C SER A 148 4.98 -14.71 11.15
N SER A 149 4.06 -13.77 10.90
CA SER A 149 2.83 -14.02 10.16
C SER A 149 3.12 -14.42 8.71
N TYR A 150 3.98 -13.68 8.01
CA TYR A 150 4.33 -14.02 6.62
C TYR A 150 5.11 -15.34 6.52
N ARG A 151 6.01 -15.64 7.46
CA ARG A 151 6.73 -16.92 7.49
C ARG A 151 5.80 -18.11 7.73
N ASP A 152 4.84 -17.99 8.63
CA ASP A 152 3.81 -19.03 8.85
C ASP A 152 2.95 -19.25 7.58
N VAL A 153 2.65 -18.19 6.82
CA VAL A 153 2.00 -18.34 5.50
C VAL A 153 2.87 -19.14 4.53
N LEU A 154 4.15 -18.79 4.40
CA LEU A 154 5.07 -19.52 3.51
C LEU A 154 5.17 -21.00 3.89
N GLU A 155 5.36 -21.31 5.18
CA GLU A 155 5.43 -22.69 5.68
C GLU A 155 4.13 -23.48 5.39
N ARG A 156 2.97 -22.87 5.64
CA ARG A 156 1.67 -23.54 5.38
C ARG A 156 1.42 -23.76 3.89
N THR A 157 1.82 -22.81 3.06
CA THR A 157 1.68 -22.96 1.62
C THR A 157 2.59 -24.04 1.05
N ASP A 158 3.68 -24.45 1.72
CA ASP A 158 4.50 -25.59 1.28
C ASP A 158 3.72 -26.91 1.29
N ALA A 159 2.69 -27.02 2.15
CA ALA A 159 1.79 -28.17 2.22
C ALA A 159 0.61 -28.12 1.23
N LEU A 160 0.45 -27.02 0.48
CA LEU A 160 -0.59 -26.86 -0.53
C LEU A 160 -0.11 -27.27 -1.92
N PRO A 161 -1.01 -27.59 -2.87
CA PRO A 161 -0.64 -27.86 -4.26
C PRO A 161 0.01 -26.63 -4.92
N GLN A 162 1.24 -26.78 -5.41
CA GLN A 162 2.10 -25.68 -5.89
C GLN A 162 1.77 -25.21 -7.33
N GLU A 163 0.91 -25.95 -8.00
CA GLU A 163 0.37 -25.68 -9.33
C GLU A 163 -0.96 -24.91 -9.29
N LYS A 164 -1.56 -24.72 -8.10
CA LYS A 164 -2.76 -23.90 -7.94
C LYS A 164 -2.37 -22.42 -7.91
N VAL A 165 -3.06 -21.64 -8.74
CA VAL A 165 -2.90 -20.18 -8.81
C VAL A 165 -3.06 -19.52 -7.44
N GLU A 166 -4.04 -19.95 -6.66
CA GLU A 166 -4.27 -19.39 -5.31
C GLU A 166 -3.06 -19.62 -4.38
N THR A 167 -2.47 -20.82 -4.37
CA THR A 167 -1.25 -21.11 -3.60
C THR A 167 -0.10 -20.19 -4.01
N ILE A 168 0.10 -20.02 -5.32
CA ILE A 168 1.17 -19.17 -5.86
C ILE A 168 0.96 -17.71 -5.41
N ARG A 169 -0.27 -17.19 -5.49
CA ARG A 169 -0.59 -15.82 -5.07
C ARG A 169 -0.42 -15.61 -3.57
N LEU A 170 -0.83 -16.58 -2.74
CA LEU A 170 -0.64 -16.51 -1.30
C LEU A 170 0.84 -16.41 -0.93
N ARG A 171 1.69 -17.23 -1.58
CA ARG A 171 3.14 -17.17 -1.43
C ARG A 171 3.71 -15.84 -1.89
N SER A 172 3.32 -15.39 -3.09
CA SER A 172 3.77 -14.10 -3.63
C SER A 172 3.44 -12.94 -2.70
N GLY A 173 2.24 -12.90 -2.14
CA GLY A 173 1.84 -11.91 -1.13
C GLY A 173 2.70 -11.95 0.14
N ALA A 174 3.00 -13.14 0.66
CA ALA A 174 3.86 -13.30 1.84
C ALA A 174 5.31 -12.87 1.57
N MET A 175 5.87 -13.24 0.42
CA MET A 175 7.21 -12.83 -0.02
C MET A 175 7.29 -11.31 -0.19
N ARG A 176 6.25 -10.69 -0.75
CA ARG A 176 6.17 -9.23 -0.89
C ARG A 176 6.18 -8.54 0.47
N GLY A 177 5.37 -9.02 1.41
CA GLY A 177 5.34 -8.55 2.78
C GLY A 177 6.70 -8.66 3.46
N LEU A 178 7.35 -9.83 3.38
CA LEU A 178 8.71 -10.02 3.90
C LEU A 178 9.74 -9.12 3.23
N GLY A 179 9.67 -8.93 1.92
CA GLY A 179 10.55 -8.03 1.18
C GLY A 179 10.51 -6.61 1.75
N VAL A 180 9.30 -6.08 2.01
CA VAL A 180 9.13 -4.75 2.62
C VAL A 180 9.73 -4.70 4.03
N LEU A 181 9.50 -5.73 4.86
CA LEU A 181 10.04 -5.77 6.22
C LEU A 181 11.57 -5.88 6.23
N LEU A 182 12.15 -6.70 5.35
CA LEU A 182 13.59 -6.90 5.23
C LEU A 182 14.29 -5.59 4.83
N PHE A 183 13.72 -4.83 3.90
CA PHE A 183 14.25 -3.51 3.57
C PHE A 183 14.21 -2.55 4.77
N ALA A 184 13.10 -2.54 5.51
CA ALA A 184 13.00 -1.71 6.71
C ALA A 184 14.05 -2.09 7.78
N LYS A 185 14.48 -3.36 7.80
CA LYS A 185 15.58 -3.88 8.62
C LYS A 185 16.98 -3.68 8.02
N ASP A 186 17.11 -2.93 6.93
CA ASP A 186 18.37 -2.70 6.18
C ASP A 186 18.90 -3.91 5.40
N ASP A 187 18.11 -4.95 5.22
CA ASP A 187 18.48 -6.10 4.39
C ASP A 187 17.94 -5.92 2.97
N SER A 188 18.49 -4.94 2.25
CA SER A 188 18.11 -4.63 0.87
C SER A 188 18.36 -5.80 -0.09
N LYS A 189 19.36 -6.64 0.19
CA LYS A 189 19.66 -7.81 -0.64
C LYS A 189 18.56 -8.86 -0.51
N ALA A 190 18.23 -9.27 0.71
CA ALA A 190 17.16 -10.26 0.92
C ALA A 190 15.80 -9.68 0.49
N SER A 191 15.60 -8.37 0.63
CA SER A 191 14.42 -7.67 0.12
C SER A 191 14.27 -7.81 -1.40
N LEU A 192 15.33 -7.49 -2.16
CA LEU A 192 15.35 -7.63 -3.61
C LEU A 192 15.15 -9.09 -4.06
N GLU A 193 15.76 -10.05 -3.36
CA GLU A 193 15.57 -11.49 -3.62
C GLU A 193 14.10 -11.90 -3.46
N ASN A 194 13.42 -11.42 -2.41
CA ASN A 194 11.99 -11.68 -2.19
C ASN A 194 11.12 -11.07 -3.31
N PHE A 195 11.37 -9.82 -3.72
CA PHE A 195 10.58 -9.21 -4.78
C PHE A 195 10.81 -9.87 -6.15
N ARG A 196 12.03 -10.33 -6.45
CA ARG A 196 12.30 -11.13 -7.65
C ARG A 196 11.52 -12.46 -7.61
N ALA A 197 11.48 -13.12 -6.45
CA ALA A 197 10.67 -14.32 -6.27
C ALA A 197 9.16 -14.05 -6.45
N CYS A 198 8.65 -12.88 -6.03
CA CYS A 198 7.27 -12.46 -6.34
C CYS A 198 7.03 -12.32 -7.85
N VAL A 199 7.96 -11.70 -8.60
CA VAL A 199 7.85 -11.58 -10.06
C VAL A 199 7.76 -12.96 -10.73
N ASP A 200 8.60 -13.91 -10.31
CA ASP A 200 8.60 -15.27 -10.84
C ASP A 200 7.30 -16.01 -10.51
N ALA A 201 6.82 -15.88 -9.27
CA ALA A 201 5.56 -16.46 -8.82
C ALA A 201 4.36 -15.89 -9.58
N ASP A 202 4.23 -14.56 -9.65
CA ASP A 202 3.10 -13.90 -10.32
C ASP A 202 3.10 -14.20 -11.82
N ARG A 203 4.28 -14.26 -12.47
CA ARG A 203 4.39 -14.71 -13.86
C ARG A 203 3.90 -16.13 -14.04
N LYS A 204 4.31 -17.06 -13.17
CA LYS A 204 3.84 -18.45 -13.22
C LYS A 204 2.32 -18.52 -13.05
N ALA A 205 1.75 -17.78 -12.09
CA ALA A 205 0.30 -17.70 -11.90
C ALA A 205 -0.42 -17.14 -13.13
N LEU A 206 0.18 -16.15 -13.79
CA LEU A 206 -0.39 -15.54 -14.99
C LEU A 206 -0.39 -16.50 -16.17
N GLU A 207 0.68 -17.27 -16.37
CA GLU A 207 0.73 -18.29 -17.44
C GLU A 207 -0.33 -19.38 -17.24
N LEU A 208 -0.62 -19.77 -16.00
CA LEU A 208 -1.70 -20.73 -15.69
C LEU A 208 -3.10 -20.17 -15.97
N LEU A 209 -3.25 -18.85 -15.96
CA LEU A 209 -4.52 -18.15 -16.22
C LEU A 209 -4.61 -17.58 -17.64
N LYS A 210 -3.58 -17.80 -18.46
CA LYS A 210 -3.50 -17.19 -19.79
C LYS A 210 -4.71 -17.61 -20.62
N PRO A 211 -5.50 -16.65 -21.13
CA PRO A 211 -6.66 -16.99 -21.93
C PRO A 211 -6.23 -17.74 -23.19
N ALA A 212 -7.02 -18.71 -23.64
CA ALA A 212 -6.80 -19.31 -24.94
C ALA A 212 -7.00 -18.27 -26.05
N GLU A 213 -6.52 -18.58 -27.25
CA GLU A 213 -6.68 -17.67 -28.38
C GLU A 213 -8.17 -17.38 -28.65
N GLY A 214 -8.53 -16.10 -28.66
CA GLY A 214 -9.92 -15.65 -28.83
C GLY A 214 -10.75 -15.59 -27.54
N GLU A 215 -10.23 -16.04 -26.39
CA GLU A 215 -10.91 -15.91 -25.10
C GLU A 215 -10.67 -14.55 -24.45
N GLN A 216 -11.65 -14.12 -23.65
CA GLN A 216 -11.53 -12.91 -22.84
C GLN A 216 -10.69 -13.18 -21.59
N GLN A 217 -9.94 -12.16 -21.16
CA GLN A 217 -9.22 -12.19 -19.89
C GLN A 217 -10.22 -12.32 -18.72
N SER A 218 -9.95 -13.28 -17.82
CA SER A 218 -10.79 -13.50 -16.65
C SER A 218 -10.49 -12.49 -15.53
N PRO A 219 -11.41 -12.27 -14.58
CA PRO A 219 -11.14 -11.45 -13.40
C PRO A 219 -9.93 -11.94 -12.58
N ALA A 220 -9.71 -13.26 -12.53
CA ALA A 220 -8.53 -13.83 -11.88
C ALA A 220 -7.24 -13.45 -12.62
N TYR A 221 -7.27 -13.44 -13.95
CA TYR A 221 -6.15 -12.99 -14.77
C TYR A 221 -5.83 -11.52 -14.49
N HIS A 222 -6.85 -10.66 -14.45
CA HIS A 222 -6.67 -9.24 -14.10
C HIS A 222 -6.12 -9.05 -12.69
N ALA A 223 -6.55 -9.87 -11.72
CA ALA A 223 -6.05 -9.80 -10.36
C ALA A 223 -4.55 -10.16 -10.27
N VAL A 224 -4.14 -11.28 -10.88
CA VAL A 224 -2.72 -11.68 -10.94
C VAL A 224 -1.90 -10.68 -11.75
N ALA A 225 -2.48 -10.11 -12.80
CA ALA A 225 -1.80 -9.10 -13.59
C ALA A 225 -1.47 -7.85 -12.75
N LYS A 226 -2.43 -7.38 -11.94
CA LYS A 226 -2.20 -6.27 -10.99
C LYS A 226 -1.11 -6.65 -9.96
N ASP A 227 -1.10 -7.88 -9.47
CA ASP A 227 -0.05 -8.37 -8.56
C ASP A 227 1.34 -8.34 -9.22
N LEU A 228 1.45 -8.80 -10.48
CA LEU A 228 2.71 -8.80 -11.23
C LEU A 228 3.24 -7.38 -11.47
N MET A 229 2.36 -6.42 -11.75
CA MET A 229 2.76 -5.01 -11.86
C MET A 229 3.39 -4.48 -10.58
N ASP A 230 2.78 -4.76 -9.43
CA ASP A 230 3.31 -4.34 -8.13
C ASP A 230 4.67 -5.01 -7.88
N SER A 231 4.81 -6.28 -8.25
CA SER A 231 6.06 -7.02 -8.10
C SER A 231 7.20 -6.42 -8.96
N TYR A 232 6.93 -6.06 -10.21
CA TYR A 232 7.92 -5.33 -11.03
C TYR A 232 8.30 -3.97 -10.43
N LYS A 233 7.30 -3.20 -9.98
CA LYS A 233 7.53 -1.91 -9.33
C LYS A 233 8.40 -2.05 -8.09
N ASN A 234 8.14 -3.03 -7.23
CA ASN A 234 8.93 -3.24 -6.01
C ASN A 234 10.40 -3.62 -6.32
N VAL A 235 10.63 -4.43 -7.37
CA VAL A 235 11.99 -4.69 -7.85
C VAL A 235 12.64 -3.40 -8.35
N ALA A 236 11.93 -2.60 -9.13
CA ALA A 236 12.42 -1.31 -9.62
C ALA A 236 12.78 -0.36 -8.47
N ASP A 237 11.90 -0.20 -7.48
CA ASP A 237 12.13 0.63 -6.28
C ASP A 237 13.43 0.18 -5.55
N MET A 238 13.71 -1.13 -5.50
CA MET A 238 14.95 -1.69 -4.95
C MET A 238 16.18 -1.40 -5.78
N LEU A 239 16.07 -1.51 -7.09
CA LEU A 239 17.16 -1.17 -8.00
C LEU A 239 17.47 0.33 -7.94
N VAL A 240 16.48 1.21 -7.81
CA VAL A 240 16.70 2.66 -7.59
C VAL A 240 17.49 2.92 -6.30
N ASN A 241 17.14 2.22 -5.22
CA ASN A 241 17.83 2.35 -3.94
C ASN A 241 19.25 1.76 -3.96
N ALA A 242 19.49 0.76 -4.81
CA ALA A 242 20.82 0.20 -5.08
C ALA A 242 21.63 1.00 -6.12
N ASP A 243 21.05 2.08 -6.67
CA ASP A 243 21.62 2.89 -7.75
C ASP A 243 21.81 2.14 -9.09
N GLU A 244 21.09 1.04 -9.28
CA GLU A 244 21.01 0.25 -10.52
C GLU A 244 19.94 0.84 -11.45
N LEU A 245 20.14 2.07 -11.91
CA LEU A 245 19.09 2.90 -12.55
C LEU A 245 18.59 2.37 -13.90
N GLU A 246 19.46 1.78 -14.72
CA GLU A 246 19.07 1.17 -16.01
C GLU A 246 18.15 -0.04 -15.79
N ASP A 247 18.53 -0.94 -14.88
CA ASP A 247 17.71 -2.12 -14.56
C ASP A 247 16.38 -1.70 -13.90
N ALA A 248 16.39 -0.63 -13.08
CA ALA A 248 15.17 -0.06 -12.51
C ALA A 248 14.23 0.47 -13.61
N ARG A 249 14.76 1.18 -14.61
CA ARG A 249 14.00 1.65 -15.78
C ARG A 249 13.33 0.49 -16.50
N ASP A 250 14.07 -0.57 -16.78
CA ASP A 250 13.55 -1.75 -17.44
C ASP A 250 12.41 -2.41 -16.66
N MET A 251 12.53 -2.47 -15.33
CA MET A 251 11.47 -3.04 -14.48
C MET A 251 10.21 -2.18 -14.45
N TYR A 252 10.34 -0.86 -14.29
CA TYR A 252 9.18 0.03 -14.36
C TYR A 252 8.51 -0.01 -15.73
N GLN A 253 9.29 0.00 -16.83
CA GLN A 253 8.74 -0.06 -18.18
C GLN A 253 7.99 -1.37 -18.42
N LYS A 254 8.51 -2.51 -17.93
CA LYS A 254 7.78 -3.79 -17.95
C LYS A 254 6.44 -3.71 -17.23
N ALA A 255 6.39 -3.03 -16.07
CA ALA A 255 5.13 -2.84 -15.35
C ALA A 255 4.13 -1.97 -16.15
N VAL A 256 4.60 -0.89 -16.80
CA VAL A 256 3.80 -0.01 -17.67
C VAL A 256 3.26 -0.77 -18.89
N ASP A 257 4.14 -1.40 -19.67
CA ASP A 257 3.78 -2.14 -20.88
C ASP A 257 2.76 -3.23 -20.57
N PHE A 258 2.97 -3.91 -19.44
CA PHE A 258 2.07 -4.96 -19.00
C PHE A 258 0.69 -4.40 -18.60
N ALA A 259 0.64 -3.28 -17.88
CA ALA A 259 -0.62 -2.59 -17.56
C ALA A 259 -1.43 -2.24 -18.82
N LEU A 260 -0.75 -1.69 -19.83
CA LEU A 260 -1.35 -1.26 -21.09
C LEU A 260 -1.82 -2.44 -21.96
N SER A 261 -1.29 -3.64 -21.72
CA SER A 261 -1.71 -4.86 -22.42
C SER A 261 -3.05 -5.42 -21.93
N LEU A 262 -3.51 -5.02 -20.73
CA LEU A 262 -4.75 -5.51 -20.14
C LEU A 262 -5.97 -4.91 -20.84
N LYS A 263 -6.99 -5.75 -21.07
CA LYS A 263 -8.20 -5.40 -21.82
C LYS A 263 -9.43 -5.94 -21.11
N ASN A 264 -10.61 -5.41 -21.47
CA ASN A 264 -11.91 -5.86 -20.96
C ASN A 264 -12.01 -5.82 -19.42
N LEU A 265 -11.36 -4.85 -18.78
CA LEU A 265 -11.48 -4.64 -17.35
C LEU A 265 -12.87 -4.08 -17.01
N SER A 266 -13.37 -4.43 -15.83
CA SER A 266 -14.49 -3.68 -15.25
C SER A 266 -14.09 -2.22 -15.03
N GLN A 267 -15.05 -1.29 -15.00
CA GLN A 267 -14.76 0.12 -14.72
C GLN A 267 -14.03 0.31 -13.38
N GLN A 268 -14.32 -0.52 -12.38
CA GLN A 268 -13.64 -0.48 -11.08
C GLN A 268 -12.19 -0.98 -11.18
N ASP A 269 -11.97 -2.09 -11.87
CA ASP A 269 -10.62 -2.63 -12.08
C ASP A 269 -9.76 -1.72 -12.95
N GLU A 270 -10.36 -1.09 -13.96
CA GLU A 270 -9.68 -0.12 -14.81
C GLU A 270 -9.26 1.10 -13.99
N ALA A 271 -10.12 1.63 -13.12
CA ALA A 271 -9.75 2.74 -12.24
C ALA A 271 -8.60 2.36 -11.29
N ALA A 272 -8.65 1.17 -10.68
CA ALA A 272 -7.58 0.68 -9.81
C ALA A 272 -6.26 0.46 -10.58
N LEU A 273 -6.33 -0.10 -11.78
CA LEU A 273 -5.17 -0.29 -12.67
C LEU A 273 -4.54 1.06 -13.05
N ARG A 274 -5.36 2.06 -13.41
CA ARG A 274 -4.88 3.40 -13.77
C ARG A 274 -4.21 4.12 -12.60
N ILE A 275 -4.69 3.94 -11.38
CA ILE A 275 -4.01 4.45 -10.18
C ILE A 275 -2.63 3.79 -10.02
N LYS A 276 -2.53 2.46 -10.18
CA LYS A 276 -1.23 1.78 -10.14
C LYS A 276 -0.29 2.28 -11.25
N LEU A 277 -0.82 2.41 -12.46
CA LEU A 277 -0.09 2.91 -13.63
C LEU A 277 0.43 4.34 -13.39
N MET A 278 -0.42 5.24 -12.87
CA MET A 278 -0.02 6.60 -12.49
C MET A 278 1.19 6.60 -11.56
N HIS A 279 1.20 5.76 -10.51
CA HIS A 279 2.34 5.67 -9.59
C HIS A 279 3.61 5.16 -10.27
N THR A 280 3.49 4.12 -11.07
CA THR A 280 4.64 3.55 -11.80
C THR A 280 5.24 4.55 -12.78
N ILE A 281 4.40 5.26 -13.54
CA ILE A 281 4.84 6.31 -14.48
C ILE A 281 5.45 7.49 -13.71
N SER A 282 4.86 7.90 -12.58
CA SER A 282 5.47 8.95 -11.76
C SER A 282 6.84 8.54 -11.23
N ALA A 283 7.02 7.27 -10.85
CA ALA A 283 8.30 6.75 -10.39
C ALA A 283 9.35 6.67 -11.52
N LEU A 284 8.94 6.40 -12.77
CA LEU A 284 9.80 6.59 -13.95
C LEU A 284 10.22 8.04 -14.11
N GLY A 285 9.31 8.99 -13.89
CA GLY A 285 9.64 10.41 -13.89
C GLY A 285 10.70 10.75 -12.85
N ASP A 286 10.53 10.25 -11.62
CA ASP A 286 11.47 10.47 -10.51
C ASP A 286 12.84 9.82 -10.78
N LEU A 287 12.85 8.65 -11.44
CA LEU A 287 14.07 7.99 -11.90
C LEU A 287 14.80 8.83 -12.96
N GLU A 288 14.09 9.33 -13.97
CA GLU A 288 14.70 10.13 -15.03
C GLU A 288 15.24 11.46 -14.50
N ASP A 289 14.57 12.07 -13.52
CA ASP A 289 15.06 13.26 -12.83
C ASP A 289 16.37 12.95 -12.08
N LYS A 290 16.43 11.82 -11.36
CA LYS A 290 17.66 11.32 -10.73
C LYS A 290 18.78 11.07 -11.76
N CYS A 291 18.45 10.72 -13.00
CA CYS A 291 19.41 10.57 -14.11
C CYS A 291 19.74 11.90 -14.83
N ALA A 292 19.32 13.05 -14.29
CA ALA A 292 19.44 14.37 -14.90
C ALA A 292 18.80 14.47 -16.31
N GLN A 293 17.76 13.66 -16.56
CA GLN A 293 16.97 13.66 -17.81
C GLN A 293 15.64 14.41 -17.60
N LEU A 294 15.71 15.66 -17.17
CA LEU A 294 14.56 16.45 -16.73
C LEU A 294 13.43 16.56 -17.76
N GLU A 295 13.76 16.63 -19.06
CA GLU A 295 12.75 16.65 -20.14
C GLU A 295 11.96 15.33 -20.19
N LYS A 296 12.63 14.18 -20.01
CA LYS A 296 11.97 12.87 -19.94
C LYS A 296 11.16 12.75 -18.65
N ALA A 297 11.72 13.19 -17.52
CA ALA A 297 11.04 13.19 -16.23
C ALA A 297 9.70 13.92 -16.30
N LYS A 298 9.72 15.15 -16.85
CA LYS A 298 8.54 15.97 -17.10
C LYS A 298 7.49 15.26 -17.95
N ASN A 299 7.91 14.59 -19.04
CA ASN A 299 6.99 13.86 -19.91
C ASN A 299 6.30 12.70 -19.18
N TYR A 300 7.04 11.94 -18.37
CA TYR A 300 6.44 10.91 -17.53
C TYR A 300 5.48 11.49 -16.50
N TRP A 301 5.84 12.56 -15.78
CA TRP A 301 4.91 13.19 -14.83
C TRP A 301 3.64 13.72 -15.51
N LEU A 302 3.73 14.23 -16.74
CA LEU A 302 2.58 14.65 -17.54
C LEU A 302 1.67 13.46 -17.91
N GLU A 303 2.26 12.33 -18.29
CA GLU A 303 1.52 11.11 -18.57
C GLU A 303 0.85 10.56 -17.29
N ALA A 304 1.53 10.57 -16.15
CA ALA A 304 0.94 10.22 -14.86
C ALA A 304 -0.23 11.15 -14.50
N ALA A 305 -0.09 12.45 -14.74
CA ALA A 305 -1.15 13.43 -14.49
C ALA A 305 -2.38 13.19 -15.39
N THR A 306 -2.16 12.69 -16.61
CA THR A 306 -3.24 12.29 -17.52
C THR A 306 -4.03 11.11 -16.92
N GLN A 307 -3.35 10.13 -16.31
CA GLN A 307 -4.03 9.03 -15.62
C GLN A 307 -4.89 9.53 -14.45
N CYS A 308 -4.41 10.50 -13.65
CA CYS A 308 -5.22 11.13 -12.59
C CYS A 308 -6.52 11.70 -13.14
N GLN A 309 -6.44 12.43 -14.25
CA GLN A 309 -7.60 13.05 -14.89
C GLN A 309 -8.60 12.00 -15.40
N THR A 310 -8.11 10.94 -16.04
CA THR A 310 -8.97 9.83 -16.49
C THR A 310 -9.69 9.18 -15.32
N VAL A 311 -8.98 8.87 -14.23
CA VAL A 311 -9.59 8.29 -13.02
C VAL A 311 -10.63 9.23 -12.41
N TYR A 312 -10.33 10.53 -12.35
CA TYR A 312 -11.26 11.54 -11.83
C TYR A 312 -12.57 11.59 -12.62
N GLN A 313 -12.49 11.48 -13.96
CA GLN A 313 -13.64 11.51 -14.86
C GLN A 313 -14.47 10.22 -14.78
N MET A 314 -13.82 9.07 -14.65
CA MET A 314 -14.51 7.77 -14.66
C MET A 314 -15.13 7.40 -13.30
N THR A 315 -14.63 7.94 -12.19
CA THR A 315 -15.08 7.53 -10.85
C THR A 315 -16.18 8.43 -10.29
N THR A 316 -17.12 7.84 -9.57
CA THR A 316 -18.12 8.57 -8.75
C THR A 316 -17.76 8.60 -7.27
N ARG A 317 -16.73 7.84 -6.87
CA ARG A 317 -16.26 7.71 -5.49
C ARG A 317 -15.59 8.99 -4.99
N PRO A 318 -16.13 9.69 -3.98
CA PRO A 318 -15.57 10.96 -3.50
C PRO A 318 -14.15 10.82 -2.94
N ASP A 319 -13.87 9.70 -2.27
CA ASP A 319 -12.55 9.35 -1.74
C ASP A 319 -11.50 9.22 -2.85
N LEU A 320 -11.84 8.49 -3.93
CA LEU A 320 -10.94 8.36 -5.08
C LEU A 320 -10.75 9.68 -5.81
N LYS A 321 -11.80 10.50 -5.95
CA LYS A 321 -11.67 11.84 -6.55
C LYS A 321 -10.71 12.71 -5.77
N SER A 322 -10.89 12.79 -4.45
CA SER A 322 -9.99 13.57 -3.58
C SER A 322 -8.55 13.07 -3.72
N TYR A 323 -8.36 11.76 -3.70
CA TYR A 323 -7.06 11.14 -3.85
C TYR A 323 -6.35 11.52 -5.17
N VAL A 324 -7.01 11.34 -6.32
CA VAL A 324 -6.37 11.63 -7.62
C VAL A 324 -6.22 13.13 -7.88
N SER A 325 -7.07 13.98 -7.30
CA SER A 325 -6.87 15.43 -7.33
C SER A 325 -5.61 15.84 -6.59
N GLN A 326 -5.38 15.30 -5.39
CA GLN A 326 -4.16 15.60 -4.63
C GLN A 326 -2.91 15.08 -5.35
N ALA A 327 -2.97 13.88 -5.93
CA ALA A 327 -1.87 13.34 -6.74
C ALA A 327 -1.59 14.22 -7.96
N PHE A 328 -2.64 14.68 -8.65
CA PHE A 328 -2.53 15.59 -9.78
C PHE A 328 -1.87 16.92 -9.40
N ASP A 329 -2.24 17.53 -8.27
CA ASP A 329 -1.66 18.79 -7.82
C ASP A 329 -0.15 18.66 -7.53
N LYS A 330 0.27 17.54 -6.96
CA LYS A 330 1.70 17.24 -6.74
C LYS A 330 2.47 17.08 -8.05
N LEU A 331 1.92 16.31 -8.99
CA LEU A 331 2.52 16.15 -10.32
C LEU A 331 2.61 17.48 -11.05
N LYS A 332 1.56 18.30 -10.98
CA LYS A 332 1.55 19.65 -11.55
C LYS A 332 2.65 20.54 -10.97
N ALA A 333 2.88 20.50 -9.66
CA ALA A 333 3.96 21.26 -9.04
C ALA A 333 5.33 20.84 -9.60
N ARG A 334 5.59 19.53 -9.70
CA ARG A 334 6.83 18.99 -10.29
C ARG A 334 7.02 19.37 -11.76
N ILE A 335 5.96 19.28 -12.56
CA ILE A 335 5.98 19.66 -13.98
C ILE A 335 6.33 21.15 -14.13
N LEU A 336 5.72 22.02 -13.32
CA LEU A 336 6.00 23.47 -13.36
C LEU A 336 7.44 23.79 -12.94
N GLU A 337 7.97 23.11 -11.93
CA GLU A 337 9.36 23.25 -11.50
C GLU A 337 10.36 22.80 -12.59
N ALA A 338 10.07 21.67 -13.23
CA ALA A 338 10.85 21.19 -14.36
C ALA A 338 10.84 22.19 -15.53
N GLU A 339 9.68 22.73 -15.87
CA GLU A 339 9.55 23.73 -16.95
C GLU A 339 10.35 25.00 -16.67
N LYS A 340 10.34 25.50 -15.44
CA LYS A 340 11.14 26.67 -15.04
C LYS A 340 12.64 26.39 -15.23
N THR A 341 13.09 25.25 -14.70
CA THR A 341 14.48 24.82 -14.78
C THR A 341 14.93 24.66 -16.24
N LEU A 342 14.10 24.06 -17.10
CA LEU A 342 14.38 23.87 -18.52
C LEU A 342 14.40 25.19 -19.32
N LYS A 343 13.60 26.19 -18.91
CA LYS A 343 13.59 27.53 -19.52
C LYS A 343 14.78 28.39 -19.10
N GLY A 344 15.59 27.93 -18.14
CA GLY A 344 16.71 28.69 -17.61
C GLY A 344 16.32 29.74 -16.57
N ASP A 345 15.07 29.71 -16.09
CA ASP A 345 14.64 30.50 -14.94
C ASP A 345 15.24 29.85 -13.69
N LYS A 346 16.48 30.23 -13.36
CA LYS A 346 17.10 29.83 -12.08
C LYS A 346 16.18 30.23 -10.94
N PRO A 347 16.05 29.40 -9.88
CA PRO A 347 15.32 29.80 -8.69
C PRO A 347 15.93 31.09 -8.13
N GLU A 348 15.09 32.11 -7.93
CA GLU A 348 15.41 33.32 -7.19
C GLU A 348 15.83 32.91 -5.76
N GLY A 349 17.13 32.69 -5.54
CA GLY A 349 17.60 32.16 -4.25
C GLY A 349 19.09 31.87 -4.09
N GLU A 350 19.90 31.87 -5.15
CA GLU A 350 21.37 31.76 -5.02
C GLU A 350 22.10 32.80 -5.89
N GLU A 351 21.91 34.07 -5.57
CA GLU A 351 22.91 35.09 -5.85
C GLU A 351 23.70 35.37 -4.56
N GLY A 352 25.02 35.16 -4.62
CA GLY A 352 25.91 35.81 -3.65
C GLY A 352 27.04 35.00 -3.03
N LYS A 353 27.80 34.20 -3.79
CA LYS A 353 29.25 34.11 -3.58
C LYS A 353 29.97 34.16 -4.92
N SER A 354 30.06 35.38 -5.45
CA SER A 354 31.15 35.76 -6.34
C SER A 354 32.46 35.55 -5.59
N SER A 355 33.25 34.57 -6.03
CA SER A 355 34.67 34.48 -5.71
C SER A 355 35.42 34.69 -7.00
N ASP A 356 35.65 35.96 -7.33
CA ASP A 356 36.76 36.33 -8.19
C ASP A 356 37.36 37.66 -7.70
N GLU A 357 38.68 37.72 -7.82
CA GLU A 357 39.61 38.81 -7.49
C GLU A 357 40.19 38.86 -6.07
N MET A 358 41.34 38.19 -5.88
CA MET A 358 42.56 38.96 -5.60
C MET A 358 43.85 38.18 -5.97
N LYS A 359 44.32 38.48 -7.18
CA LYS A 359 45.69 38.82 -7.58
C LYS A 359 46.87 38.21 -6.81
N VAL A 360 47.58 37.36 -7.55
CA VAL A 360 49.05 37.36 -7.76
C VAL A 360 49.80 38.49 -7.07
N ASN A 361 50.77 38.15 -6.22
CA ASN A 361 51.95 38.98 -6.00
C ASN A 361 53.20 38.09 -5.94
N ASP A 362 54.12 38.42 -6.85
CA ASP A 362 55.46 37.90 -6.99
C ASP A 362 56.32 38.09 -5.73
N ALA A 363 57.27 37.18 -5.57
CA ALA A 363 58.41 37.31 -4.66
C ALA A 363 59.27 38.55 -4.96
N PRO A 364 60.13 38.96 -4.02
CA PRO A 364 61.53 38.59 -4.22
C PRO A 364 62.30 38.21 -2.94
N SER A 365 63.22 37.24 -3.13
CA SER A 365 64.61 37.21 -2.65
C SER A 365 64.97 37.85 -1.30
N SER A 366 65.49 37.06 -0.35
CA SER A 366 66.93 36.99 -0.02
C SER A 366 67.22 36.44 1.39
N ALA A 367 68.25 35.59 1.46
CA ALA A 367 69.25 35.40 2.52
C ALA A 367 68.84 35.50 4.01
N ALA A 368 68.91 34.37 4.72
CA ALA A 368 69.95 34.05 5.72
C ALA A 368 69.75 32.62 6.24
#